data_AF-A0A8B6FQT7-F1
#
_entry.id   AF-A0A8B6FQT7-F1
#
_cell.length_a   1.000
_cell.length_b   1.000
_cell.length_c   1.000
_cell.angle_alpha   90.00
_cell.angle_beta   90.00
_cell.angle_gamma   90.00
#
_symmetry.space_group_name_H-M   'P 1'
#
loop_
_entity.id
_entity.type
_entity.pdbx_description
1 polymer ?
#
loop_
_entity_poly.entity_id
_entity_poly.type
_entity_poly.pdbx_seq_one_letter_code
_entity_poly.pdbx_strand_id
1 'polypeptide(L)'
;MLVSICPGDGDNLFELIIPSAEREDNVLDEATQEAYNLTETWALQRQLLSMLAVKKFYNYANHLIPGVTRYRYNVAKKHGMKYGVGAPMSSISNFRKTIDPARAESFIDFITYSNIIQDMPFDNYGHEESFKENGDYAMLHKLIVFHCSKKSAGKSVK
;
A
#
# COMPACT_ATOMS: atom_id res chain seq x y z
N MET A 1 -42.24 -5.09 -7.15
CA MET A 1 -42.85 -4.67 -8.43
C MET A 1 -41.88 -5.05 -9.53
N LEU A 2 -42.25 -6.01 -10.39
CA LEU A 2 -41.46 -6.33 -11.58
C LEU A 2 -41.87 -5.34 -12.68
N VAL A 3 -40.92 -4.54 -13.15
CA VAL A 3 -41.12 -3.59 -14.24
C VAL A 3 -41.26 -4.39 -15.53
N SER A 4 -42.43 -4.35 -16.19
CA SER A 4 -42.63 -4.98 -17.48
C SER A 4 -41.98 -4.11 -18.57
N ILE A 5 -40.99 -4.65 -19.27
CA ILE A 5 -40.33 -3.95 -20.37
C ILE A 5 -41.07 -4.29 -21.66
N CYS A 6 -41.66 -3.28 -22.29
CA CYS A 6 -42.33 -3.43 -23.59
C CYS A 6 -41.30 -3.40 -24.73
N PRO A 7 -41.49 -4.18 -25.80
CA PRO A 7 -40.65 -4.07 -27.00
C PRO A 7 -40.86 -2.69 -27.64
N GLY A 8 -39.82 -1.84 -27.58
CA GLY A 8 -39.84 -0.45 -28.05
C GLY A 8 -39.41 0.59 -27.00
N ASP A 9 -39.33 0.23 -25.72
CA ASP A 9 -38.92 1.13 -24.62
C ASP A 9 -37.40 1.30 -24.46
N GLY A 10 -36.60 0.63 -25.30
CA GLY A 10 -35.14 0.58 -25.16
C GLY A 10 -34.45 1.94 -25.18
N ASP A 11 -34.99 2.90 -25.94
CA ASP A 11 -34.39 4.22 -26.13
C ASP A 11 -34.48 5.09 -24.85
N ASN A 12 -35.52 4.90 -24.04
CA ASN A 12 -35.72 5.60 -22.77
C ASN A 12 -34.95 4.94 -21.60
N LEU A 13 -34.48 3.70 -21.76
CA LEU A 13 -33.75 2.98 -20.71
C LEU A 13 -32.41 3.64 -20.41
N PHE A 14 -31.65 4.05 -21.43
CA PHE A 14 -30.35 4.70 -21.23
C PHE A 14 -30.49 6.05 -20.54
N GLU A 15 -31.52 6.82 -20.90
CA GLU A 15 -31.81 8.12 -20.28
C GLU A 15 -32.26 7.99 -18.82
N LEU A 16 -32.85 6.88 -18.40
CA LEU A 16 -33.18 6.61 -17.00
C LEU A 16 -31.98 6.07 -16.20
N ILE A 17 -31.16 5.21 -16.81
CA ILE A 17 -30.03 4.53 -16.14
C ILE A 17 -28.87 5.47 -15.86
N ILE A 18 -28.48 6.31 -16.84
CA ILE A 18 -27.32 7.20 -16.71
C ILE A 18 -27.49 8.17 -15.51
N PRO A 19 -28.64 8.86 -15.35
CA PRO A 19 -28.84 9.76 -14.22
C PRO A 19 -28.93 9.05 -12.89
N SER A 20 -29.41 7.80 -12.83
CA SER A 20 -29.39 7.03 -11.58
C SER A 20 -27.96 6.65 -11.17
N ALA A 21 -27.13 6.21 -12.11
CA ALA A 21 -25.74 5.82 -11.82
C ALA A 21 -24.87 7.01 -11.39
N GLU A 22 -25.02 8.16 -12.05
CA GLU A 22 -24.30 9.37 -11.67
C GLU A 22 -24.71 9.91 -10.31
N ARG A 23 -26.00 9.80 -9.94
CA ARG A 23 -26.49 10.16 -8.60
C ARG A 23 -25.88 9.28 -7.52
N GLU A 24 -25.81 7.97 -7.75
CA GLU A 24 -25.22 7.02 -6.78
C GLU A 24 -23.73 7.28 -6.57
N ASP A 25 -22.99 7.57 -7.64
CA ASP A 25 -21.57 7.91 -7.56
C ASP A 25 -21.34 9.21 -6.74
N ASN A 26 -22.17 10.25 -6.92
CA ASN A 26 -22.04 11.49 -6.16
C ASN A 26 -22.30 11.29 -4.66
N VAL A 27 -23.34 10.52 -4.30
CA VAL A 27 -23.65 10.20 -2.90
C VAL A 27 -22.51 9.41 -2.25
N LEU A 28 -21.93 8.47 -2.98
CA LEU A 28 -20.78 7.70 -2.50
C LEU A 28 -19.55 8.60 -2.30
N ASP A 29 -19.32 9.53 -3.23
CA ASP A 29 -18.19 10.46 -3.18
C ASP A 29 -18.31 11.40 -1.96
N GLU A 30 -19.48 11.99 -1.72
CA GLU A 30 -19.77 12.80 -0.52
C GLU A 30 -19.62 12.01 0.78
N ALA A 31 -20.22 10.82 0.86
CA ALA A 31 -20.11 9.97 2.05
C ALA A 31 -18.65 9.55 2.33
N THR A 32 -17.86 9.31 1.28
CA THR A 32 -16.44 8.97 1.42
C THR A 32 -15.62 10.17 1.90
N GLN A 33 -15.94 11.38 1.43
CA GLN A 33 -15.30 12.61 1.87
C GLN A 33 -15.55 12.85 3.36
N GLU A 34 -16.81 12.76 3.81
CA GLU A 34 -17.17 12.92 5.21
C GLU A 34 -16.48 11.89 6.09
N ALA A 35 -16.54 10.61 5.72
CA ALA A 35 -15.87 9.54 6.44
C ALA A 35 -14.35 9.75 6.50
N TYR A 36 -13.72 10.22 5.41
CA TYR A 36 -12.29 10.48 5.38
C TYR A 36 -11.90 11.54 6.41
N ASN A 37 -12.67 12.62 6.51
CA ASN A 37 -12.42 13.73 7.44
C ASN A 37 -12.61 13.34 8.91
N LEU A 38 -13.49 12.38 9.19
CA LEU A 38 -13.72 11.86 10.54
C LEU A 38 -12.64 10.86 11.00
N THR A 39 -11.88 10.28 10.07
CA THR A 39 -10.88 9.25 10.41
C THR A 39 -9.52 9.82 10.78
N GLU A 40 -9.00 9.41 11.94
CA GLU A 40 -7.68 9.82 12.42
C GLU A 40 -6.55 8.92 11.91
N THR A 41 -6.86 7.65 11.62
CA THR A 41 -5.84 6.65 11.27
C THR A 41 -5.65 6.57 9.77
N TRP A 42 -4.39 6.65 9.33
CA TRP A 42 -4.03 6.50 7.91
C TRP A 42 -4.52 5.18 7.29
N ALA A 43 -4.60 4.11 8.09
CA ALA A 43 -5.15 2.85 7.63
C ALA A 43 -6.60 3.01 7.13
N LEU A 44 -7.50 3.57 7.94
CA LEU A 44 -8.88 3.79 7.55
C LEU A 44 -8.98 4.81 6.40
N GLN A 45 -8.23 5.90 6.47
CA GLN A 45 -8.14 6.89 5.39
C GLN A 45 -7.75 6.24 4.05
N ARG A 46 -6.80 5.30 4.05
CA ARG A 46 -6.39 4.59 2.82
C ARG A 46 -7.47 3.65 2.30
N GLN A 47 -8.28 3.03 3.18
CA GLN A 47 -9.41 2.19 2.75
C GLN A 47 -10.46 3.06 2.06
N LEU A 48 -10.88 4.14 2.71
CA LEU A 48 -11.85 5.10 2.17
C LEU A 48 -11.34 5.72 0.87
N LEU A 49 -10.10 6.21 0.87
CA LEU A 49 -9.50 6.79 -0.33
C LEU A 49 -9.35 5.76 -1.47
N SER A 50 -9.23 4.46 -1.16
CA SER A 50 -9.19 3.42 -2.19
C SER A 50 -10.54 3.23 -2.89
N MET A 51 -11.66 3.55 -2.23
CA MET A 51 -13.00 3.55 -2.83
C MET A 51 -13.09 4.57 -3.98
N LEU A 52 -12.51 5.74 -3.76
CA LEU A 52 -12.43 6.82 -4.74
C LEU A 52 -11.35 6.58 -5.81
N ALA A 53 -10.13 6.24 -5.38
CA ALA A 53 -8.94 6.28 -6.24
C ALA A 53 -8.90 5.20 -7.33
N VAL A 54 -9.65 4.12 -7.14
CA VAL A 54 -9.82 3.07 -8.16
C VAL A 54 -10.69 3.57 -9.32
N LYS A 55 -11.75 4.31 -9.03
CA LYS A 55 -12.74 4.77 -10.02
C LYS A 55 -12.39 6.13 -10.64
N LYS A 56 -11.88 7.08 -9.86
CA LYS A 56 -11.70 8.49 -10.26
C LYS A 56 -10.22 8.87 -10.34
N PHE A 57 -9.91 9.87 -11.17
CA PHE A 57 -8.54 10.41 -11.30
C PHE A 57 -8.11 11.24 -10.08
N TYR A 58 -6.80 11.41 -9.91
CA TYR A 58 -6.23 12.19 -8.81
C TYR A 58 -6.80 13.61 -8.70
N ASN A 59 -6.96 14.32 -9.83
CA ASN A 59 -7.46 15.68 -9.83
C ASN A 59 -8.86 15.78 -9.22
N TYR A 60 -9.72 14.80 -9.51
CA TYR A 60 -11.06 14.71 -8.93
C TYR A 60 -10.98 14.40 -7.42
N ALA A 61 -10.18 13.41 -7.04
CA ALA A 61 -10.01 13.05 -5.63
C ALA A 61 -9.42 14.22 -4.79
N ASN A 62 -8.53 15.03 -5.36
CA ASN A 62 -7.95 16.20 -4.69
C ASN A 62 -8.91 17.40 -4.63
N HIS A 63 -9.86 17.49 -5.56
CA HIS A 63 -10.95 18.47 -5.46
C HIS A 63 -11.93 18.08 -4.34
N LEU A 64 -12.28 16.80 -4.25
CA LEU A 64 -13.17 16.28 -3.22
C LEU A 64 -12.53 16.33 -1.83
N ILE A 65 -11.27 15.90 -1.71
CA ILE A 65 -10.53 15.89 -0.44
C ILE A 65 -9.28 16.75 -0.60
N PRO A 66 -9.36 18.07 -0.33
CA PRO A 66 -8.23 18.96 -0.46
C PRO A 66 -7.12 18.56 0.51
N GLY A 67 -5.88 18.48 0.01
CA GLY A 67 -4.70 18.12 0.81
C GLY A 67 -4.28 16.65 0.71
N VAL A 68 -4.99 15.82 -0.04
CA VAL A 68 -4.53 14.47 -0.37
C VAL A 68 -3.32 14.56 -1.29
N THR A 69 -2.16 14.10 -0.80
CA THR A 69 -0.96 14.06 -1.64
C THR A 69 -1.06 12.98 -2.71
N ARG A 70 -0.40 13.21 -3.85
CA ARG A 70 -0.31 12.22 -4.94
C ARG A 70 0.23 10.87 -4.48
N TYR A 71 1.15 10.88 -3.51
CA TYR A 71 1.65 9.67 -2.86
C TYR A 71 0.51 8.89 -2.16
N ARG A 72 -0.27 9.55 -1.30
CA ARG A 72 -1.39 8.93 -0.57
C ARG A 72 -2.43 8.36 -1.53
N TYR A 73 -2.77 9.10 -2.59
CA TYR A 73 -3.66 8.65 -3.65
C TYR A 73 -3.13 7.38 -4.34
N ASN A 74 -1.87 7.37 -4.76
CA ASN A 74 -1.28 6.22 -5.46
C ASN A 74 -1.21 4.98 -4.55
N VAL A 75 -0.89 5.17 -3.27
CA VAL A 75 -0.85 4.09 -2.29
C VAL A 75 -2.25 3.50 -2.06
N ALA A 76 -3.29 4.33 -1.97
CA ALA A 76 -4.67 3.88 -1.86
C ALA A 76 -5.19 3.20 -3.13
N LYS A 77 -4.86 3.74 -4.31
CA LYS A 77 -5.19 3.12 -5.60
C LYS A 77 -4.55 1.74 -5.73
N LYS A 78 -3.26 1.63 -5.41
CA LYS A 78 -2.53 0.34 -5.40
C LYS A 78 -3.14 -0.63 -4.40
N HIS A 79 -3.59 -0.15 -3.25
CA HIS A 79 -4.28 -0.97 -2.26
C HIS A 79 -5.59 -1.54 -2.82
N GLY A 80 -6.44 -0.70 -3.41
CA GLY A 80 -7.68 -1.12 -4.04
C GLY A 80 -7.47 -2.13 -5.17
N MET A 81 -6.46 -1.92 -6.02
CA MET A 81 -6.10 -2.84 -7.10
C MET A 81 -5.59 -4.20 -6.59
N LYS A 82 -4.87 -4.22 -5.46
CA LYS A 82 -4.23 -5.45 -4.95
C LYS A 82 -5.13 -6.27 -4.03
N TYR A 83 -5.90 -5.61 -3.17
CA TYR A 83 -6.66 -6.24 -2.09
C TYR A 83 -8.18 -6.12 -2.27
N GLY A 84 -8.63 -5.31 -3.23
CA GLY A 84 -10.04 -4.97 -3.41
C GLY A 84 -10.37 -3.56 -2.89
N VAL A 85 -11.38 -2.97 -3.50
CA VAL A 85 -11.88 -1.62 -3.18
C VAL A 85 -12.40 -1.59 -1.75
N GLY A 86 -11.87 -0.69 -0.92
CA GLY A 86 -12.31 -0.57 0.48
C GLY A 86 -11.96 -1.76 1.38
N ALA A 87 -11.09 -2.68 0.93
CA ALA A 87 -10.75 -3.87 1.69
C ALA A 87 -10.17 -3.52 3.07
N PRO A 88 -10.58 -4.21 4.15
CA PRO A 88 -10.01 -3.98 5.46
C PRO A 88 -8.51 -4.30 5.43
N MET A 89 -7.72 -3.39 5.96
CA MET A 89 -6.32 -3.68 6.24
C MET A 89 -6.27 -4.71 7.35
N SER A 90 -5.55 -5.81 7.11
CA SER A 90 -5.08 -6.61 8.21
C SER A 90 -4.30 -5.69 9.14
N SER A 91 -4.78 -5.56 10.37
CA SER A 91 -3.97 -5.02 11.45
C SER A 91 -2.82 -5.99 11.60
N ILE A 92 -1.73 -5.73 10.88
CA ILE A 92 -0.48 -6.41 11.16
C ILE A 92 -0.14 -5.93 12.56
N SER A 93 -0.47 -6.75 13.55
CA SER A 93 0.05 -6.62 14.89
C SER A 93 1.55 -6.55 14.69
N ASN A 94 2.11 -5.34 14.81
CA ASN A 94 3.54 -5.13 14.77
C ASN A 94 4.07 -5.79 16.02
N PHE A 95 4.28 -7.11 15.95
CA PHE A 95 4.83 -7.88 17.04
C PHE A 95 6.30 -7.52 17.14
N ARG A 96 6.57 -6.41 17.83
CA ARG A 96 7.91 -5.97 18.13
C ARG A 96 8.45 -6.93 19.19
N LYS A 97 9.20 -7.94 18.74
CA LYS A 97 9.99 -8.77 19.64
C LYS A 97 11.10 -7.90 20.21
N THR A 98 10.94 -7.47 21.46
CA THR A 98 12.06 -6.93 22.22
C THR A 98 13.09 -8.06 22.37
N ILE A 99 14.27 -7.85 21.82
CA ILE A 99 15.40 -8.76 22.03
C ILE A 99 15.97 -8.41 23.40
N ASP A 100 16.29 -9.43 24.19
CA ASP A 100 16.99 -9.24 25.47
C ASP A 100 18.30 -8.46 25.24
N PRO A 101 18.52 -7.31 25.93
CA PRO A 101 19.70 -6.48 25.70
C PRO A 101 21.01 -7.23 25.90
N ALA A 102 21.10 -8.13 26.89
CA ALA A 102 22.32 -8.91 27.13
C ALA A 102 22.66 -9.82 25.93
N ARG A 103 21.63 -10.39 25.30
CA ARG A 103 21.79 -11.20 24.08
C ARG A 103 22.14 -10.35 22.86
N ALA A 104 21.66 -9.10 22.81
CA ALA A 104 22.04 -8.16 21.77
C ALA A 104 23.52 -7.75 21.91
N GLU A 105 23.98 -7.42 23.11
CA GLU A 105 25.39 -7.12 23.42
C GLU A 105 26.31 -8.29 23.07
N SER A 106 25.98 -9.50 23.51
CA SER A 106 26.77 -10.71 23.17
C SER A 106 26.85 -10.94 21.66
N PHE A 107 25.81 -10.58 20.92
CA PHE A 107 25.82 -10.67 19.46
C PHE A 107 26.69 -9.59 18.83
N ILE A 108 26.64 -8.35 19.35
CA ILE A 108 27.53 -7.28 18.91
C ILE A 108 28.98 -7.67 19.18
N ASP A 109 29.32 -8.11 20.39
CA ASP A 109 30.67 -8.56 20.75
C ASP A 109 31.18 -9.67 19.83
N PHE A 110 30.31 -10.61 19.47
CA PHE A 110 30.63 -11.68 18.52
C PHE A 110 30.95 -11.13 17.12
N ILE A 111 30.10 -10.27 16.54
CA ILE A 111 30.36 -9.74 15.19
C ILE A 111 31.52 -8.74 15.15
N THR A 112 31.80 -8.06 16.26
CA THR A 112 32.92 -7.12 16.40
C THR A 112 34.21 -7.79 16.88
N TYR A 113 34.16 -9.09 17.17
CA TYR A 113 35.34 -9.80 17.63
C TYR A 113 36.41 -9.76 16.53
N SER A 114 37.63 -9.38 16.92
CA SER A 114 38.77 -9.14 16.01
C SER A 114 39.11 -10.30 15.09
N ASN A 115 38.64 -11.50 15.42
CA ASN A 115 38.91 -12.73 14.68
C ASN A 115 37.79 -13.10 13.69
N ILE A 116 36.67 -12.36 13.68
CA ILE A 116 35.52 -12.58 12.79
C ILE A 116 35.46 -11.51 11.69
N ILE A 117 35.90 -10.29 12.00
CA ILE A 117 36.11 -9.25 11.00
C ILE A 117 37.44 -9.52 10.31
N GLN A 118 37.41 -10.34 9.26
CA GLN A 118 38.49 -10.35 8.29
C GLN A 118 38.29 -9.11 7.43
N ASP A 119 39.11 -8.08 7.63
CA ASP A 119 39.19 -6.94 6.72
C ASP A 119 39.48 -7.49 5.33
N MET A 120 38.45 -7.54 4.49
CA MET A 120 38.63 -7.82 3.08
C MET A 120 39.36 -6.59 2.54
N PRO A 121 40.62 -6.73 2.06
CA PRO A 121 41.28 -5.61 1.46
C PRO A 121 40.43 -5.21 0.26
N PHE A 122 39.87 -4.01 0.30
CA PHE A 122 39.31 -3.37 -0.88
C PHE A 122 40.49 -3.04 -1.77
N ASP A 123 41.01 -4.06 -2.46
CA ASP A 123 42.06 -3.88 -3.43
C ASP A 123 41.50 -3.04 -4.57
N ASN A 124 41.98 -1.80 -4.57
CA ASN A 124 41.98 -0.80 -5.63
C ASN A 124 41.75 -1.39 -7.03
N TYR A 125 40.51 -1.43 -7.48
CA TYR A 125 40.21 -1.20 -8.88
C TYR A 125 39.67 0.20 -9.01
N GLY A 126 40.57 1.11 -9.37
CA GLY A 126 40.17 2.40 -9.91
C GLY A 126 39.29 2.17 -11.13
N HIS A 127 38.03 2.57 -11.00
CA HIS A 127 37.26 3.15 -12.09
C HIS A 127 36.27 4.12 -11.43
N GLU A 128 36.49 5.41 -11.64
CA GLU A 128 35.41 6.40 -11.62
C GLU A 128 34.39 5.97 -12.67
N GLU A 129 33.43 5.14 -12.30
CA GLU A 129 32.17 5.07 -13.01
C GLU A 129 31.11 5.69 -12.12
N SER A 130 30.72 6.89 -12.54
CA SER A 130 29.54 7.64 -12.14
C SER A 130 28.44 6.72 -11.60
N PHE A 131 28.18 6.84 -10.29
CA PHE A 131 26.89 6.45 -9.71
C PHE A 131 25.82 7.32 -10.37
N LYS A 132 25.30 6.87 -11.50
CA LYS A 132 24.05 7.39 -12.02
C LYS A 132 22.97 6.98 -11.02
N GLU A 133 22.48 7.97 -10.29
CA GLU A 133 21.16 7.92 -9.67
C GLU A 133 20.20 7.31 -10.69
N ASN A 134 19.52 6.23 -10.28
CA ASN A 134 18.28 5.64 -10.82
C ASN A 134 18.40 4.11 -10.95
N GLY A 135 18.00 3.37 -9.92
CA GLY A 135 17.54 1.99 -10.12
C GLY A 135 17.64 1.03 -8.93
N ASP A 136 18.69 1.11 -8.10
CA ASP A 136 19.09 -0.06 -7.30
C ASP A 136 18.61 -0.13 -5.85
N TYR A 137 17.72 0.77 -5.41
CA TYR A 137 17.00 0.57 -4.15
C TYR A 137 15.97 -0.57 -4.21
N ALA A 138 15.67 -1.08 -5.42
CA ALA A 138 14.79 -2.23 -5.62
C ALA A 138 15.44 -3.57 -5.23
N MET A 139 16.77 -3.69 -5.32
CA MET A 139 17.52 -4.89 -4.91
C MET A 139 17.56 -5.01 -3.38
N LEU A 140 17.87 -3.90 -2.67
CA LEU A 140 17.92 -3.88 -1.20
C LEU A 140 16.56 -4.16 -0.57
N HIS A 141 15.48 -3.64 -1.16
CA HIS A 141 14.13 -3.91 -0.67
C HIS A 141 13.68 -5.36 -0.94
N LYS A 142 14.18 -6.01 -2.02
CA LYS A 142 13.92 -7.44 -2.28
C LYS A 142 14.69 -8.33 -1.30
N LEU A 143 15.94 -8.01 -0.98
CA LEU A 143 16.76 -8.82 -0.08
C LEU A 143 16.23 -8.82 1.37
N ILE A 144 15.82 -7.65 1.87
CA ILE A 144 15.23 -7.51 3.22
C ILE A 144 13.89 -8.25 3.32
N VAL A 145 13.04 -8.19 2.30
CA VAL A 145 11.74 -8.89 2.27
C VAL A 145 11.93 -10.41 2.13
N PHE A 146 12.90 -10.88 1.34
CA PHE A 146 13.13 -12.31 1.13
C PHE A 146 13.62 -13.02 2.41
N HIS A 147 14.44 -12.34 3.23
CA HIS A 147 14.90 -12.91 4.49
C HIS A 147 13.81 -12.92 5.58
N CYS A 148 12.86 -11.99 5.54
CA CYS A 148 11.75 -11.97 6.49
C CYS A 148 10.67 -13.03 6.15
N SER A 149 10.48 -13.37 4.87
CA SER A 149 9.48 -14.37 4.44
C SER A 149 9.92 -15.83 4.64
N LYS A 150 11.23 -16.13 4.68
CA LYS A 150 11.68 -17.52 4.88
C LYS A 150 11.67 -17.99 6.34
N LYS A 151 11.56 -17.08 7.32
CA LYS A 151 11.47 -17.44 8.74
C LYS A 151 10.05 -17.81 9.20
N SER A 152 9.00 -17.54 8.41
CA SER A 152 7.62 -17.89 8.77
C SER A 152 7.14 -19.25 8.23
N ALA A 153 7.92 -19.92 7.37
CA ALA A 153 7.53 -21.18 6.73
C ALA A 153 8.19 -22.44 7.32
N GLY A 154 8.93 -22.32 8.43
CA GLY A 154 9.71 -23.42 8.99
C GLY A 154 9.61 -23.51 10.51
N LYS A 155 8.43 -23.84 11.03
CA LYS A 155 8.25 -24.50 12.34
C LYS A 155 6.87 -25.18 12.38
N SER A 156 6.78 -26.33 11.73
CA SER A 156 5.80 -27.38 12.03
C SER A 156 6.48 -28.73 11.84
N VAL A 157 7.17 -29.19 12.88
CA VAL A 157 7.62 -30.56 13.21
C VAL A 157 8.17 -30.39 14.65
N LYS A 158 7.75 -31.04 15.73
CA LYS A 158 6.97 -32.24 16.05
C LYS A 158 6.25 -31.96 17.38
#